data_AF-A0A3N5SAI3-F1
#
_entry.id   AF-A0A3N5SAI3-F1
#
_cell.length_a   1.000
_cell.length_b   1.000
_cell.length_c   1.000
_cell.angle_alpha   90.00
_cell.angle_beta   90.00
_cell.angle_gamma   90.00
#
_symmetry.space_group_name_H-M   'P 1'
#
loop_
_entity.id
_entity.type
_entity.pdbx_description
1 polymer ?
#
loop_
_entity_poly.entity_id
_entity_poly.type
_entity_poly.pdbx_seq_one_letter_code
_entity_poly.pdbx_strand_id
1 'polypeptide(L)'
;MGEYANGNTAELLSALEESLSINIGNLLKERDIEAIASVLLEDTFRDTDIMRKDSLDRFLDYAAFKAKTGIAYIPSLAYPSMRIIDTELEKKIIDLINEHLYPEIVLRILKYFTKNIHDADSNLNVALLIRSDAIIRSLYETYARFRRDVFETDPDTRSVNVKRIMQASPRTDNSVASPLDAACRLKYVLEFIALNQNVEHIYSREDLLLSAVR
;
A
#
# COMPACT_ATOMS: atom_id res chain seq x y z
N MET A 1 39.81 20.83 -25.18
CA MET A 1 39.60 20.35 -23.80
C MET A 1 38.39 21.11 -23.28
N GLY A 2 37.24 20.56 -22.91
CA GLY A 2 36.72 19.21 -22.83
C GLY A 2 35.37 19.39 -22.13
N GLU A 3 34.27 19.18 -22.85
CA GLU A 3 32.91 19.18 -22.27
C GLU A 3 32.41 17.74 -22.32
N TYR A 4 32.46 17.08 -21.16
CA TYR A 4 32.05 15.69 -20.98
C TYR A 4 30.55 15.62 -20.69
N ALA A 5 29.83 15.03 -21.63
CA ALA A 5 28.93 13.89 -21.41
C ALA A 5 28.24 13.78 -20.03
N ASN A 6 27.15 14.53 -19.82
CA ASN A 6 26.20 14.29 -18.70
C ASN A 6 24.80 13.84 -19.16
N GLY A 7 24.58 13.65 -20.47
CA GLY A 7 23.28 13.20 -21.00
C GLY A 7 23.11 11.68 -21.06
N ASN A 8 24.19 10.90 -20.98
CA ASN A 8 24.15 9.46 -21.28
C ASN A 8 24.10 8.58 -20.01
N THR A 9 24.51 9.11 -18.86
CA THR A 9 24.59 8.35 -17.60
C THR A 9 23.24 8.11 -16.94
N ALA A 10 22.30 9.07 -17.02
CA ALA A 10 20.94 8.90 -16.48
C ALA A 10 20.11 7.91 -17.31
N GLU A 11 20.24 7.94 -18.64
CA GLU A 11 19.59 6.98 -19.54
C GLU A 11 20.23 5.59 -19.44
N LEU A 12 21.57 5.50 -19.30
CA LEU A 12 22.26 4.23 -19.03
C LEU A 12 21.90 3.64 -17.66
N LEU A 13 21.74 4.47 -16.62
CA LEU A 13 21.26 4.03 -15.31
C LEU A 13 19.81 3.57 -15.38
N SER A 14 18.93 4.30 -16.06
CA SER A 14 17.53 3.90 -16.28
C SER A 14 17.40 2.62 -17.09
N ALA A 15 18.25 2.43 -18.11
CA ALA A 15 18.28 1.21 -18.93
C ALA A 15 18.93 0.02 -18.17
N LEU A 16 19.93 0.27 -17.32
CA LEU A 16 20.43 -0.74 -16.38
C LEU A 16 19.37 -1.10 -15.34
N GLU A 17 18.62 -0.11 -14.84
CA GLU A 17 17.54 -0.27 -13.88
C GLU A 17 16.37 -1.08 -14.48
N GLU A 18 16.03 -0.86 -15.76
CA GLU A 18 15.11 -1.74 -16.50
C GLU A 18 15.66 -3.16 -16.62
N SER A 19 16.97 -3.33 -16.84
CA SER A 19 17.62 -4.64 -16.96
C SER A 19 17.75 -5.41 -15.64
N LEU A 20 17.75 -4.70 -14.49
CA LEU A 20 17.80 -5.27 -13.14
C LEU A 20 16.41 -5.36 -12.48
N SER A 21 15.40 -4.68 -13.03
CA SER A 21 14.04 -4.74 -12.50
C SER A 21 13.43 -6.13 -12.70
N ILE A 22 13.09 -6.79 -11.59
CA ILE A 22 12.35 -8.05 -11.63
C ILE A 22 11.03 -7.81 -12.36
N ASN A 23 10.83 -8.49 -13.50
CA ASN A 23 9.56 -8.45 -14.20
C ASN A 23 8.53 -9.28 -13.40
N ILE A 24 7.77 -8.58 -12.54
CA ILE A 24 6.74 -9.17 -11.67
C ILE A 24 5.73 -9.99 -12.48
N GLY A 25 5.39 -9.54 -13.69
CA GLY A 25 4.45 -10.24 -14.56
C GLY A 25 4.94 -11.60 -15.04
N ASN A 26 6.23 -11.73 -15.35
CA ASN A 26 6.84 -13.03 -15.71
C ASN A 26 7.05 -13.88 -14.46
N LEU A 27 7.51 -13.27 -13.36
CA LEU A 27 7.72 -13.95 -12.09
C LEU A 27 6.46 -14.69 -11.60
N LEU A 28 5.30 -14.03 -11.68
CA LEU A 28 4.02 -14.60 -11.25
C LEU A 28 3.50 -15.72 -12.16
N LYS A 29 3.91 -15.77 -13.42
CA LYS A 29 3.46 -16.79 -14.39
C LYS A 29 4.25 -18.09 -14.33
N GLU A 30 5.54 -18.01 -14.00
CA GLU A 30 6.48 -19.12 -14.25
C GLU A 30 6.86 -19.92 -12.99
N ARG A 31 6.59 -19.39 -11.79
CA ARG A 31 7.10 -19.95 -10.53
C ARG A 31 6.01 -20.33 -9.54
N ASP A 32 6.38 -21.24 -8.64
CA ASP A 32 5.67 -21.60 -7.40
C ASP A 32 5.63 -20.40 -6.44
N ILE A 33 4.62 -20.37 -5.56
CA ILE A 33 4.32 -19.20 -4.74
C ILE A 33 5.43 -18.93 -3.71
N GLU A 34 6.04 -19.98 -3.18
CA GLU A 34 7.13 -19.92 -2.23
C GLU A 34 8.41 -19.35 -2.85
N ALA A 35 8.77 -19.78 -4.07
CA ALA A 35 9.88 -19.20 -4.80
C ALA A 35 9.65 -17.73 -5.16
N ILE A 36 8.41 -17.37 -5.53
CA ILE A 36 8.05 -15.97 -5.81
C ILE A 36 8.24 -15.12 -4.55
N ALA A 37 7.69 -15.56 -3.42
CA ALA A 37 7.82 -14.85 -2.15
C ALA A 37 9.29 -14.68 -1.74
N SER A 38 10.09 -15.75 -1.85
CA SER A 38 11.52 -15.72 -1.53
C SER A 38 12.27 -14.68 -2.37
N VAL A 39 12.02 -14.64 -3.69
CA VAL A 39 12.64 -13.66 -4.60
C VAL A 39 12.24 -12.22 -4.23
N LEU A 40 10.94 -11.99 -3.97
CA LEU A 40 10.45 -10.65 -3.61
C LEU A 40 11.04 -10.16 -2.27
N LEU A 41 11.14 -11.04 -1.28
CA LEU A 41 11.68 -10.71 0.03
C LEU A 41 13.20 -10.48 -0.05
N GLU A 42 13.95 -11.37 -0.69
CA GLU A 42 15.40 -11.22 -0.83
C GLU A 42 15.78 -9.90 -1.52
N ASP A 43 15.12 -9.57 -2.63
CA ASP A 43 15.40 -8.34 -3.37
C ASP A 43 15.04 -7.08 -2.56
N THR A 44 13.96 -7.15 -1.77
CA THR A 44 13.56 -6.09 -0.84
C THR A 44 14.60 -5.85 0.27
N PHE A 45 15.27 -6.90 0.75
CA PHE A 45 16.35 -6.74 1.74
C PHE A 45 17.67 -6.26 1.15
N ARG A 46 17.87 -6.44 -0.17
CA ARG A 46 19.07 -5.96 -0.88
C ARG A 46 18.99 -4.48 -1.21
N ASP A 47 17.79 -3.94 -1.40
CA ASP A 47 17.61 -2.52 -1.67
C ASP A 47 17.83 -1.69 -0.40
N THR A 48 19.00 -1.03 -0.32
CA THR A 48 19.36 -0.17 0.81
C THR A 48 18.86 1.27 0.67
N ASP A 49 18.32 1.64 -0.50
CA ASP A 49 17.83 3.00 -0.74
C ASP A 49 16.36 3.12 -0.30
N ILE A 50 16.16 3.65 0.90
CA ILE A 50 14.83 3.88 1.51
C ILE A 50 13.92 4.73 0.61
N MET A 51 14.47 5.56 -0.27
CA MET A 51 13.69 6.45 -1.13
C MET A 51 13.21 5.78 -2.43
N ARG A 52 13.76 4.62 -2.79
CA ARG A 52 13.37 3.87 -4.00
C ARG A 52 12.22 2.91 -3.71
N LYS A 53 11.49 2.56 -4.78
CA LYS A 53 10.48 1.50 -4.73
C LYS A 53 11.18 0.16 -4.74
N ASP A 54 11.08 -0.55 -3.63
CA ASP A 54 11.53 -1.93 -3.48
C ASP A 54 10.60 -2.90 -4.26
N SER A 55 10.94 -4.18 -4.23
CA SER A 55 10.23 -5.23 -4.96
C SER A 55 8.81 -5.46 -4.44
N LEU A 56 8.55 -5.23 -3.15
CA LEU A 56 7.21 -5.30 -2.56
C LEU A 56 6.35 -4.10 -2.98
N ASP A 57 6.92 -2.89 -3.02
CA ASP A 57 6.25 -1.70 -3.55
C ASP A 57 5.83 -1.93 -5.01
N ARG A 58 6.74 -2.47 -5.85
CA ARG A 58 6.45 -2.80 -7.26
C ARG A 58 5.43 -3.93 -7.40
N PHE A 59 5.49 -4.93 -6.53
CA PHE A 59 4.50 -6.00 -6.50
C PHE A 59 3.10 -5.46 -6.16
N LEU A 60 2.97 -4.58 -5.16
CA LEU A 60 1.68 -3.95 -4.85
C LEU A 60 1.19 -3.05 -5.97
N ASP A 61 2.07 -2.27 -6.61
CA ASP A 61 1.69 -1.47 -7.78
C ASP A 61 1.17 -2.35 -8.92
N TYR A 62 1.82 -3.51 -9.16
CA TYR A 62 1.38 -4.48 -10.14
C TYR A 62 0.00 -5.05 -9.78
N ALA A 63 -0.20 -5.46 -8.51
CA ALA A 63 -1.48 -5.98 -8.04
C ALA A 63 -2.61 -4.95 -8.17
N ALA A 64 -2.34 -3.71 -7.75
CA ALA A 64 -3.26 -2.59 -7.87
C ALA A 64 -3.61 -2.28 -9.34
N PHE A 65 -2.60 -2.28 -10.22
CA PHE A 65 -2.80 -2.10 -11.65
C PHE A 65 -3.69 -3.19 -12.23
N LYS A 66 -3.40 -4.47 -11.93
CA LYS A 66 -4.19 -5.60 -12.42
C LYS A 66 -5.64 -5.53 -11.94
N ALA A 67 -5.86 -5.15 -10.68
CA ALA A 67 -7.20 -4.98 -10.15
C ALA A 67 -7.92 -3.81 -10.83
N LYS A 68 -7.26 -2.66 -11.00
CA LYS A 68 -7.82 -1.47 -11.67
C LYS A 68 -8.14 -1.67 -13.15
N THR A 69 -7.44 -2.57 -13.85
CA THR A 69 -7.76 -2.94 -15.25
C THR A 69 -8.75 -4.10 -15.35
N GLY A 70 -9.35 -4.45 -14.23
CA GLY A 70 -10.16 -5.64 -14.08
C GLY A 70 -11.64 -5.46 -14.41
N ILE A 71 -12.46 -6.33 -13.84
CA ILE A 71 -13.93 -6.25 -13.91
C ILE A 71 -14.48 -5.52 -12.69
N ALA A 72 -15.53 -4.73 -12.87
CA ALA A 72 -16.17 -4.04 -11.77
C ALA A 72 -16.74 -5.03 -10.74
N TYR A 73 -16.46 -4.79 -9.46
CA TYR A 73 -17.03 -5.46 -8.32
C TYR A 73 -17.50 -4.39 -7.34
N ILE A 74 -18.78 -4.06 -7.39
CA ILE A 74 -19.33 -2.91 -6.67
C ILE A 74 -20.29 -3.45 -5.61
N PRO A 75 -19.83 -3.69 -4.36
CA PRO A 75 -20.73 -4.08 -3.27
C PRO A 75 -21.70 -2.96 -2.91
N SER A 76 -21.29 -1.69 -3.10
CA SER A 76 -22.11 -0.50 -2.93
C SER A 76 -21.55 0.62 -3.82
N LEU A 77 -22.43 1.50 -4.32
CA LEU A 77 -21.99 2.66 -5.11
C LEU A 77 -21.09 3.61 -4.33
N ALA A 78 -21.15 3.60 -2.99
CA ALA A 78 -20.25 4.35 -2.13
C ALA A 78 -18.83 3.74 -2.07
N TYR A 79 -18.68 2.48 -2.48
CA TYR A 79 -17.43 1.74 -2.42
C TYR A 79 -17.18 0.98 -3.75
N PRO A 80 -16.93 1.71 -4.85
CA PRO A 80 -16.65 1.09 -6.13
C PRO A 80 -15.28 0.40 -6.09
N SER A 81 -15.23 -0.88 -6.47
CA SER A 81 -13.97 -1.61 -6.57
C SER A 81 -13.94 -2.44 -7.86
N MET A 82 -12.76 -2.98 -8.17
CA MET A 82 -12.53 -3.83 -9.33
C MET A 82 -11.77 -5.09 -8.91
N ARG A 83 -12.03 -6.18 -9.64
CA ARG A 83 -11.39 -7.48 -9.47
C ARG A 83 -10.55 -7.85 -10.66
N ILE A 84 -9.44 -8.52 -10.40
CA ILE A 84 -8.54 -9.00 -11.45
C ILE A 84 -9.31 -10.01 -12.34
N ILE A 85 -9.20 -9.87 -13.66
CA ILE A 85 -9.90 -10.74 -14.64
C ILE A 85 -9.41 -12.18 -14.53
N ASP A 86 -8.11 -12.36 -14.41
CA ASP A 86 -7.46 -13.66 -14.26
C ASP A 86 -7.60 -14.15 -12.82
N THR A 87 -8.46 -15.14 -12.60
CA THR A 87 -8.79 -15.68 -11.28
C THR A 87 -7.63 -16.46 -10.65
N GLU A 88 -6.78 -17.12 -11.45
CA GLU A 88 -5.60 -17.82 -10.93
C GLU A 88 -4.55 -16.82 -10.46
N LEU A 89 -4.33 -15.76 -11.24
CA LEU A 89 -3.46 -14.65 -10.84
C LEU A 89 -4.00 -13.93 -9.61
N GLU A 90 -5.30 -13.65 -9.56
CA GLU A 90 -5.94 -13.02 -8.39
C GLU A 90 -5.70 -13.84 -7.13
N LYS A 91 -5.95 -15.15 -7.20
CA LYS A 91 -5.72 -16.07 -6.08
C LYS A 91 -4.26 -16.06 -5.66
N LYS A 92 -3.32 -16.18 -6.59
CA LYS A 92 -1.88 -16.15 -6.29
C LYS A 92 -1.47 -14.83 -5.60
N ILE A 93 -2.00 -13.70 -6.05
CA ILE A 93 -1.74 -12.39 -5.42
C ILE A 93 -2.32 -12.33 -4.00
N ILE A 94 -3.55 -12.82 -3.80
CA ILE A 94 -4.18 -12.90 -2.48
C ILE A 94 -3.32 -13.75 -1.55
N ASP A 95 -2.93 -14.95 -1.97
CA ASP A 95 -2.12 -15.86 -1.15
C ASP A 95 -0.76 -15.24 -0.80
N LEU A 96 -0.09 -14.57 -1.77
CA LEU A 96 1.16 -13.83 -1.52
C LEU A 96 0.99 -12.72 -0.48
N ILE A 97 -0.03 -11.86 -0.63
CA ILE A 97 -0.26 -10.73 0.27
C ILE A 97 -0.57 -11.22 1.70
N ASN A 98 -1.42 -12.23 1.82
CA ASN A 98 -2.02 -12.58 3.10
C ASN A 98 -1.24 -13.62 3.90
N GLU A 99 -0.39 -14.41 3.25
CA GLU A 99 0.36 -15.50 3.89
C GLU A 99 1.87 -15.36 3.69
N HIS A 100 2.35 -15.28 2.45
CA HIS A 100 3.78 -15.49 2.16
C HIS A 100 4.67 -14.25 2.28
N LEU A 101 4.12 -13.05 2.11
CA LEU A 101 4.85 -11.77 2.21
C LEU A 101 4.66 -11.09 3.57
N TYR A 102 3.98 -11.75 4.51
CA TYR A 102 3.83 -11.26 5.87
C TYR A 102 5.07 -11.58 6.71
N PRO A 103 5.56 -10.66 7.56
CA PRO A 103 5.00 -9.34 7.87
C PRO A 103 5.46 -8.18 6.95
N GLU A 104 6.42 -8.40 6.06
CA GLU A 104 7.14 -7.35 5.34
C GLU A 104 6.25 -6.47 4.44
N ILE A 105 5.16 -7.04 3.92
CA ILE A 105 4.20 -6.34 3.05
C ILE A 105 3.35 -5.29 3.78
N VAL A 106 3.18 -5.42 5.10
CA VAL A 106 2.24 -4.58 5.90
C VAL A 106 2.56 -3.10 5.75
N LEU A 107 3.84 -2.72 5.87
CA LEU A 107 4.24 -1.32 5.74
C LEU A 107 3.98 -0.77 4.33
N ARG A 108 4.17 -1.59 3.29
CA ARG A 108 3.95 -1.15 1.90
C ARG A 108 2.46 -0.96 1.62
N ILE A 109 1.59 -1.80 2.18
CA ILE A 109 0.13 -1.62 2.14
C ILE A 109 -0.28 -0.33 2.86
N LEU A 110 0.22 -0.10 4.07
CA LEU A 110 -0.05 1.13 4.83
C LEU A 110 0.42 2.38 4.08
N LYS A 111 1.63 2.34 3.52
CA LYS A 111 2.20 3.40 2.68
C LYS A 111 1.35 3.66 1.44
N TYR A 112 0.89 2.60 0.77
CA TYR A 112 0.01 2.69 -0.41
C TYR A 112 -1.29 3.44 -0.09
N PHE A 113 -2.03 3.00 0.93
CA PHE A 113 -3.30 3.64 1.32
C PHE A 113 -3.14 5.08 1.82
N THR A 114 -2.03 5.36 2.51
CA THR A 114 -1.81 6.69 3.09
C THR A 114 -1.32 7.73 2.08
N LYS A 115 -0.56 7.32 1.05
CA LYS A 115 -0.05 8.21 0.00
C LYS A 115 -1.06 8.58 -1.07
N ASN A 116 -2.14 7.81 -1.23
CA ASN A 116 -3.06 7.99 -2.33
C ASN A 116 -4.06 9.14 -2.09
N ILE A 117 -3.58 10.37 -2.27
CA ILE A 117 -4.32 11.60 -1.96
C ILE A 117 -5.34 11.94 -3.07
N HIS A 118 -5.07 11.57 -4.32
CA HIS A 118 -5.86 12.02 -5.48
C HIS A 118 -6.93 11.04 -5.98
N ASP A 119 -6.78 9.74 -5.73
CA ASP A 119 -7.70 8.68 -6.21
C ASP A 119 -7.98 7.68 -5.08
N ALA A 120 -8.72 8.12 -4.05
CA ALA A 120 -8.99 7.28 -2.87
C ALA A 120 -9.74 5.98 -3.21
N ASP A 121 -10.59 5.99 -4.24
CA ASP A 121 -11.35 4.80 -4.69
C ASP A 121 -10.42 3.69 -5.17
N SER A 122 -9.29 4.02 -5.79
CA SER A 122 -8.32 3.00 -6.20
C SER A 122 -7.71 2.23 -5.04
N ASN A 123 -7.77 2.73 -3.79
CA ASN A 123 -7.39 1.95 -2.60
C ASN A 123 -8.30 0.73 -2.41
N LEU A 124 -9.57 0.81 -2.80
CA LEU A 124 -10.52 -0.29 -2.63
C LEU A 124 -10.15 -1.52 -3.47
N ASN A 125 -9.50 -1.31 -4.61
CA ASN A 125 -9.00 -2.40 -5.46
C ASN A 125 -7.94 -3.25 -4.72
N VAL A 126 -7.05 -2.60 -3.97
CA VAL A 126 -6.05 -3.31 -3.15
C VAL A 126 -6.67 -3.85 -1.87
N ALA A 127 -7.59 -3.10 -1.24
CA ALA A 127 -8.31 -3.57 -0.05
C ALA A 127 -9.09 -4.87 -0.33
N LEU A 128 -9.59 -5.05 -1.56
CA LEU A 128 -10.28 -6.26 -1.98
C LEU A 128 -9.36 -7.48 -2.03
N LEU A 129 -8.04 -7.31 -2.07
CA LEU A 129 -7.07 -8.42 -2.05
C LEU A 129 -6.67 -8.83 -0.63
N ILE A 130 -7.07 -8.06 0.40
CA ILE A 130 -6.69 -8.29 1.80
C ILE A 130 -7.72 -9.18 2.49
N ARG A 131 -7.26 -10.25 3.13
CA ARG A 131 -8.02 -11.24 3.90
C ARG A 131 -7.42 -11.54 5.27
N SER A 132 -6.14 -11.25 5.47
CA SER A 132 -5.42 -11.54 6.71
C SER A 132 -5.84 -10.62 7.85
N ASP A 133 -6.33 -11.21 8.94
CA ASP A 133 -6.64 -10.50 10.18
C ASP A 133 -5.47 -9.68 10.72
N ALA A 134 -4.24 -10.17 10.55
CA ALA A 134 -3.04 -9.46 11.01
C ALA A 134 -2.80 -8.16 10.24
N ILE A 135 -3.06 -8.18 8.92
CA ILE A 135 -2.97 -6.98 8.08
C ILE A 135 -4.11 -6.03 8.44
N ILE A 136 -5.35 -6.53 8.53
CA ILE A 136 -6.53 -5.73 8.85
C ILE A 136 -6.36 -5.05 10.23
N ARG A 137 -5.87 -5.78 11.23
CA ARG A 137 -5.52 -5.24 12.55
C ARG A 137 -4.48 -4.12 12.45
N SER A 138 -3.44 -4.31 11.64
CA SER A 138 -2.41 -3.28 11.41
C SER A 138 -2.98 -2.01 10.76
N LEU A 139 -3.93 -2.16 9.82
CA LEU A 139 -4.66 -1.03 9.23
C LEU A 139 -5.48 -0.28 10.29
N TYR A 140 -6.25 -1.03 11.10
CA TYR A 140 -7.08 -0.47 12.15
C TYR A 140 -6.27 0.25 13.24
N GLU A 141 -5.19 -0.35 13.73
CA GLU A 141 -4.32 0.27 14.74
C GLU A 141 -3.67 1.55 14.21
N THR A 142 -3.27 1.56 12.93
CA THR A 142 -2.73 2.76 12.28
C THR A 142 -3.80 3.84 12.11
N TYR A 143 -5.02 3.46 11.71
CA TYR A 143 -6.17 4.37 11.68
C TYR A 143 -6.45 4.97 13.07
N ALA A 144 -6.52 4.15 14.10
CA ALA A 144 -6.79 4.58 15.48
C ALA A 144 -5.71 5.56 15.97
N ARG A 145 -4.45 5.35 15.57
CA ARG A 145 -3.34 6.27 15.85
C ARG A 145 -3.54 7.61 15.15
N PHE A 146 -3.75 7.62 13.83
CA PHE A 146 -3.97 8.87 13.09
C PHE A 146 -5.20 9.62 13.56
N ARG A 147 -6.28 8.92 13.92
CA ARG A 147 -7.47 9.52 14.52
C ARG A 147 -7.15 10.29 15.80
N ARG A 148 -6.30 9.74 16.68
CA ARG A 148 -5.87 10.45 17.90
C ARG A 148 -5.03 11.67 17.54
N ASP A 149 -4.12 11.52 16.56
CA ASP A 149 -3.24 12.60 16.11
C ASP A 149 -4.03 13.79 15.54
N VAL A 150 -5.24 13.61 14.99
CA VAL A 150 -6.11 14.72 14.51
C VAL A 150 -6.29 15.82 15.56
N PHE A 151 -6.40 15.44 16.83
CA PHE A 151 -6.66 16.35 17.94
C PHE A 151 -5.39 16.84 18.64
N GLU A 152 -4.21 16.44 18.16
CA GLU A 152 -2.94 16.98 18.63
C GLU A 152 -2.81 18.45 18.23
N THR A 153 -2.42 19.27 19.21
CA THR A 153 -2.31 20.72 19.07
C THR A 153 -1.01 21.14 18.41
N ASP A 154 0.09 20.41 18.68
CA ASP A 154 1.39 20.67 18.07
C ASP A 154 1.44 20.16 16.62
N PRO A 155 1.57 21.02 15.60
CA PRO A 155 1.53 20.61 14.20
C PRO A 155 2.64 19.63 13.81
N ASP A 156 3.82 19.75 14.41
CA ASP A 156 4.96 18.89 14.07
C ASP A 156 4.75 17.49 14.63
N THR A 157 4.41 17.37 15.93
CA THR A 157 4.05 16.10 16.56
C THR A 157 2.88 15.43 15.85
N ARG A 158 1.85 16.22 15.51
CA ARG A 158 0.63 15.77 14.83
C ARG A 158 0.93 14.98 13.55
N SER A 159 1.84 15.46 12.71
CA SER A 159 2.12 14.86 11.40
C SER A 159 3.21 13.78 11.43
N VAL A 160 3.93 13.57 12.54
CA VAL A 160 5.07 12.63 12.60
C VAL A 160 4.67 11.21 12.21
N ASN A 161 3.57 10.68 12.75
CA ASN A 161 3.18 9.29 12.48
C ASN A 161 2.82 9.08 11.02
N VAL A 162 2.12 10.05 10.41
CA VAL A 162 1.76 10.00 8.99
C VAL A 162 3.03 10.05 8.13
N LYS A 163 3.95 10.98 8.42
CA LYS A 163 5.25 11.07 7.72
C LYS A 163 6.05 9.77 7.81
N ARG A 164 6.06 9.12 8.99
CA ARG A 164 6.72 7.82 9.19
C ARG A 164 6.13 6.73 8.30
N ILE A 165 4.81 6.59 8.27
CA ILE A 165 4.15 5.58 7.42
C ILE A 165 4.34 5.87 5.93
N MET A 166 4.27 7.14 5.53
CA MET A 166 4.56 7.55 4.15
C MET A 166 6.04 7.40 3.79
N GLN A 167 6.93 7.16 4.76
CA GLN A 167 8.38 7.27 4.60
C GLN A 167 8.77 8.62 3.96
N ALA A 168 8.04 9.68 4.33
CA ALA A 168 8.31 11.03 3.84
C ALA A 168 9.46 11.66 4.65
N SER A 169 10.21 12.55 4.02
CA SER A 169 11.23 13.33 4.72
C SER A 169 10.59 14.11 5.88
N PRO A 170 11.24 14.21 7.05
CA PRO A 170 10.75 15.07 8.14
C PRO A 170 10.56 16.52 7.70
N ARG A 171 11.34 16.96 6.69
CA ARG A 171 11.30 18.32 6.11
C ARG A 171 10.15 18.53 5.12
N THR A 172 9.43 17.48 4.73
CA THR A 172 8.26 17.60 3.88
C THR A 172 7.18 18.41 4.61
N ASP A 173 6.46 19.27 3.88
CA ASP A 173 5.38 20.09 4.44
C ASP A 173 4.34 19.21 5.18
N ASN A 174 3.82 19.70 6.31
CA ASN A 174 2.80 19.01 7.10
C ASN A 174 1.47 18.91 6.34
N SER A 175 1.23 19.81 5.36
CA SER A 175 0.02 19.79 4.52
C SER A 175 -0.19 18.46 3.78
N VAL A 176 0.89 17.83 3.31
CA VAL A 176 0.82 16.54 2.61
C VAL A 176 0.81 15.33 3.56
N ALA A 177 1.00 15.56 4.85
CA ALA A 177 1.02 14.55 5.92
C ALA A 177 -0.04 14.85 7.01
N SER A 178 -1.21 15.30 6.57
CA SER A 178 -2.39 15.53 7.41
C SER A 178 -2.92 14.22 8.01
N PRO A 179 -2.97 14.08 9.35
CA PRO A 179 -3.55 12.90 9.99
C PRO A 179 -5.04 12.73 9.75
N LEU A 180 -5.77 13.83 9.59
CA LEU A 180 -7.20 13.77 9.27
C LEU A 180 -7.41 13.10 7.91
N ASP A 181 -6.67 13.54 6.89
CA ASP A 181 -6.82 12.98 5.54
C ASP A 181 -6.36 11.52 5.50
N ALA A 182 -5.26 11.19 6.19
CA ALA A 182 -4.78 9.82 6.30
C ALA A 182 -5.77 8.92 7.05
N ALA A 183 -6.35 9.40 8.15
CA ALA A 183 -7.37 8.67 8.91
C ALA A 183 -8.65 8.47 8.08
N CYS A 184 -9.09 9.47 7.32
CA CYS A 184 -10.24 9.34 6.42
C CYS A 184 -9.99 8.27 5.33
N ARG A 185 -8.80 8.24 4.73
CA ARG A 185 -8.44 7.20 3.73
C ARG A 185 -8.45 5.80 4.34
N LEU A 186 -7.84 5.62 5.51
CA LEU A 186 -7.86 4.32 6.19
C LEU A 186 -9.27 3.94 6.67
N LYS A 187 -10.07 4.89 7.16
CA LYS A 187 -11.47 4.67 7.51
C LYS A 187 -12.26 4.13 6.31
N TYR A 188 -12.10 4.75 5.15
CA TYR A 188 -12.77 4.33 3.92
C TYR A 188 -12.44 2.88 3.54
N VAL A 189 -11.16 2.51 3.65
CA VAL A 189 -10.70 1.12 3.45
C VAL A 189 -11.28 0.16 4.50
N LEU A 190 -11.28 0.52 5.78
CA LEU A 190 -11.79 -0.33 6.86
C LEU A 190 -13.32 -0.52 6.79
N GLU A 191 -14.07 0.51 6.43
CA GLU A 191 -15.51 0.40 6.17
C GLU A 191 -15.77 -0.56 5.00
N PHE A 192 -15.00 -0.45 3.91
CA PHE A 192 -15.10 -1.36 2.79
C PHE A 192 -14.78 -2.81 3.17
N ILE A 193 -13.73 -3.05 3.96
CA ILE A 193 -13.40 -4.39 4.44
C ILE A 193 -14.55 -4.96 5.28
N ALA A 194 -15.12 -4.18 6.19
CA ALA A 194 -16.23 -4.61 7.04
C ALA A 194 -17.54 -4.87 6.26
N LEU A 195 -17.70 -4.29 5.07
CA LEU A 195 -18.81 -4.61 4.18
C LEU A 195 -18.65 -5.97 3.48
N ASN A 196 -17.41 -6.38 3.21
CA ASN A 196 -17.11 -7.58 2.43
C ASN A 196 -16.73 -8.79 3.30
N GLN A 197 -16.34 -8.57 4.56
CA GLN A 197 -15.77 -9.58 5.45
C GLN A 197 -16.25 -9.36 6.88
N ASN A 198 -16.41 -10.45 7.64
CA ASN A 198 -16.71 -10.34 9.07
C ASN A 198 -15.42 -10.02 9.84
N VAL A 199 -15.33 -8.80 10.36
CA VAL A 199 -14.16 -8.26 11.08
C VAL A 199 -14.51 -7.72 12.46
N GLU A 200 -15.70 -8.06 12.99
CA GLU A 200 -16.19 -7.56 14.28
C GLU A 200 -15.29 -7.97 15.46
N HIS A 201 -14.50 -9.03 15.31
CA HIS A 201 -13.48 -9.46 16.27
C HIS A 201 -12.21 -8.59 16.27
N ILE A 202 -12.06 -7.68 15.29
CA ILE A 202 -10.94 -6.73 15.19
C ILE A 202 -11.39 -5.33 15.58
N TYR A 203 -12.50 -4.85 15.01
CA TYR A 203 -13.07 -3.53 15.29
C TYR A 203 -14.58 -3.50 15.01
N SER A 204 -15.29 -2.62 15.71
CA SER A 204 -16.70 -2.31 15.47
C SER A 204 -16.89 -1.12 14.51
N ARG A 205 -18.11 -0.88 14.05
CA ARG A 205 -18.43 0.30 13.22
C ARG A 205 -18.29 1.60 14.01
N GLU A 206 -18.62 1.55 15.29
CA GLU A 206 -18.49 2.65 16.24
C GLU A 206 -17.01 3.03 16.43
N ASP A 207 -16.09 2.06 16.40
CA ASP A 207 -14.66 2.31 16.49
C ASP A 207 -14.12 3.12 15.31
N LEU A 208 -14.80 3.13 14.16
CA LEU A 208 -14.41 3.88 12.97
C LEU A 208 -14.95 5.34 12.94
N LEU A 209 -15.68 5.77 13.96
CA LEU A 209 -16.12 7.15 14.06
C LEU A 209 -14.92 8.07 14.36
N LEU A 210 -14.76 9.14 13.55
CA LEU A 210 -13.69 10.13 13.75
C LEU A 210 -13.94 11.02 14.98
N SER A 211 -15.20 11.33 15.26
CA SER A 211 -15.63 12.30 16.26
C SER A 211 -15.85 11.71 17.67
N ALA A 212 -15.72 10.39 17.84
CA ALA A 212 -16.05 9.71 19.10
C ALA A 212 -14.96 9.84 20.20
N VAL A 213 -14.08 10.83 20.10
CA VAL A 213 -13.07 11.09 21.15
C VAL A 213 -13.69 12.02 22.19
N ARG A 214 -14.05 11.45 23.35
CA ARG A 214 -14.05 12.14 24.64
C ARG A 214 -12.97 11.53 25.51
#